data_AF-A0A1I5X058-F1
#
_entry.id   AF-A0A1I5X058-F1
#
_cell.length_a   1.000
_cell.length_b   1.000
_cell.length_c   1.000
_cell.angle_alpha   90.00
_cell.angle_beta   90.00
_cell.angle_gamma   90.00
#
_symmetry.space_group_name_H-M   'P 1'
#
loop_
_entity.id
_entity.type
_entity.pdbx_description
1 polymer ?
#
loop_
_entity_poly.entity_id
_entity_poly.type
_entity_poly.pdbx_seq_one_letter_code
_entity_poly.pdbx_strand_id
1 'polypeptide(L)'
;MVKRGLWIITVCAVATTLLWGCGKKAEEPTDAKETKTKTEVSQEKEEPEEKTMEGFCDNFIRTFLDAVRSGEAVPLDHFIANENLASYEQKAILIRHQSTGMMPLCKKPEEYEIKLEEKKIISENEVYFLYFSVDAYGSVAPVFLLVKEEKDGWGIVDCCACPGPDTLDYSTMGNRRETRMDNPDIWNDEEWVASINQKTEEYCKKYKVELE
;
A
#
# COMPACT_ATOMS: atom_id res chain seq x y z
N MET A 1 -6.34 28.33 52.03
CA MET A 1 -5.75 29.69 51.94
C MET A 1 -5.03 29.76 50.60
N VAL A 2 -5.59 30.54 49.67
CA VAL A 2 -5.22 30.58 48.24
C VAL A 2 -4.00 31.50 48.05
N LYS A 3 -2.96 31.04 47.35
CA LYS A 3 -1.94 31.92 46.78
C LYS A 3 -1.78 31.63 45.29
N ARG A 4 -2.15 32.64 44.50
CA ARG A 4 -1.98 32.77 43.05
C ARG A 4 -0.61 33.42 42.75
N GLY A 5 -0.01 33.04 41.63
CA GLY A 5 1.15 33.67 40.98
C GLY A 5 1.55 32.73 39.83
N LEU A 6 1.87 33.14 38.61
CA LEU A 6 2.36 34.40 38.09
C LEU A 6 2.10 34.35 36.55
N TRP A 7 1.55 35.41 35.97
CA TRP A 7 1.37 35.52 34.51
C TRP A 7 2.65 36.07 33.87
N ILE A 8 3.18 35.40 32.85
CA ILE A 8 4.26 35.91 32.01
C ILE A 8 3.63 36.48 30.73
N ILE A 9 3.79 37.78 30.55
CA ILE A 9 3.51 38.51 29.31
C ILE A 9 4.83 38.56 28.53
N THR A 10 4.83 38.15 27.26
CA THR A 10 5.94 38.44 26.34
C THR A 10 5.35 39.04 25.07
N VAL A 11 5.87 40.22 24.72
CA VAL A 11 5.40 41.11 23.66
C VAL A 11 6.54 41.33 22.68
N CYS A 12 6.18 41.26 21.39
CA CYS A 12 6.78 41.86 20.19
C CYS A 12 8.20 41.47 19.73
N ALA A 13 8.29 41.07 18.46
CA ALA A 13 8.86 41.95 17.42
C ALA A 13 8.45 41.49 16.01
N VAL A 14 7.80 42.39 15.27
CA VAL A 14 7.50 42.29 13.83
C VAL A 14 8.66 42.94 13.08
N ALA A 15 9.26 42.23 12.12
CA ALA A 15 10.29 42.78 11.23
C ALA A 15 9.73 42.98 9.81
N THR A 16 9.63 44.23 9.43
CA THR A 16 9.20 44.76 8.12
C THR A 16 10.27 44.58 7.04
N THR A 17 9.86 44.07 5.88
CA THR A 17 10.61 44.06 4.62
C THR A 17 10.42 45.35 3.84
N LEU A 18 11.50 46.03 3.47
CA LEU A 18 11.56 46.93 2.30
C LEU A 18 13.02 47.04 1.84
N LEU A 19 13.31 46.61 0.61
CA LEU A 19 14.44 47.16 -0.16
C LEU A 19 14.04 47.21 -1.64
N TRP A 20 13.83 48.45 -2.07
CA TRP A 20 13.62 48.92 -3.42
C TRP A 20 15.00 49.22 -4.02
N GLY A 21 15.27 48.75 -5.23
CA GLY A 21 16.48 49.08 -5.99
C GLY A 21 16.17 49.16 -7.47
N CYS A 22 16.05 50.38 -7.98
CA CYS A 22 15.74 50.72 -9.37
C CYS A 22 17.02 51.22 -10.07
N GLY A 23 17.29 50.80 -11.31
CA GLY A 23 18.47 51.28 -12.06
C GLY A 23 18.62 50.79 -13.51
N LYS A 24 17.83 51.39 -14.42
CA LYS A 24 18.10 51.83 -15.82
C LYS A 24 18.95 50.99 -16.83
N LYS A 25 18.33 50.77 -18.03
CA LYS A 25 18.75 50.94 -19.46
C LYS A 25 20.22 50.59 -19.87
N ALA A 26 20.57 49.98 -21.00
CA ALA A 26 20.06 50.00 -22.39
C ALA A 26 20.73 48.87 -23.26
N GLU A 27 20.32 48.81 -24.54
CA GLU A 27 21.00 48.24 -25.74
C GLU A 27 20.62 46.81 -26.22
N GLU A 28 19.86 46.79 -27.34
CA GLU A 28 19.89 45.79 -28.43
C GLU A 28 21.23 45.93 -29.22
N PRO A 29 21.75 44.91 -29.97
CA PRO A 29 21.05 44.35 -31.15
C PRO A 29 21.40 42.92 -31.64
N THR A 30 20.52 42.44 -32.54
CA THR A 30 20.74 41.63 -33.78
C THR A 30 21.43 40.24 -33.80
N ASP A 31 20.64 39.27 -34.30
CA ASP A 31 20.91 38.24 -35.32
C ASP A 31 22.25 37.47 -35.35
N ALA A 32 22.15 36.15 -35.13
CA ALA A 32 22.91 35.15 -35.90
C ALA A 32 22.22 33.76 -35.87
N LYS A 33 21.96 33.21 -37.08
CA LYS A 33 21.82 31.78 -37.39
C LYS A 33 22.98 31.00 -36.73
N GLU A 34 22.87 29.74 -36.33
CA GLU A 34 22.73 28.51 -37.14
C GLU A 34 22.94 27.37 -36.11
N THR A 35 22.19 26.26 -36.03
CA THR A 35 22.50 25.00 -36.73
C THR A 35 21.75 23.89 -35.98
N LYS A 36 21.19 22.93 -36.72
CA LYS A 36 20.64 21.66 -36.22
C LYS A 36 21.66 20.90 -35.38
N THR A 37 21.25 20.45 -34.20
CA THR A 37 21.71 19.16 -33.67
C THR A 37 20.48 18.37 -33.26
N LYS A 38 20.19 17.35 -34.07
CA LYS A 38 19.21 16.31 -33.84
C LYS A 38 19.73 15.49 -32.65
N THR A 39 19.33 15.82 -31.43
CA THR A 39 19.43 14.90 -30.30
C THR A 39 18.23 13.98 -30.39
N GLU A 40 18.48 12.82 -30.97
CA GLU A 40 17.62 11.66 -30.91
C GLU A 40 17.51 11.27 -29.43
N VAL A 41 16.48 11.82 -28.77
CA VAL A 41 16.04 11.35 -27.46
C VAL A 41 15.47 9.97 -27.71
N SER A 42 16.27 8.96 -27.38
CA SER A 42 15.85 7.58 -27.26
C SER A 42 14.58 7.57 -26.41
N GLN A 43 13.44 7.33 -27.04
CA GLN A 43 12.22 7.01 -26.32
C GLN A 43 12.50 5.67 -25.63
N GLU A 44 12.81 5.76 -24.34
CA GLU A 44 12.69 4.64 -23.41
C GLU A 44 11.25 4.15 -23.54
N LYS A 45 11.13 2.93 -24.05
CA LYS A 45 9.84 2.29 -24.31
C LYS A 45 9.30 1.92 -22.93
N GLU A 46 8.52 2.83 -22.33
CA GLU A 46 7.74 2.57 -21.12
C GLU A 46 6.92 1.30 -21.38
N GLU A 47 7.33 0.19 -20.77
CA GLU A 47 6.43 -0.95 -20.66
C GLU A 47 5.26 -0.50 -19.79
N PRO A 48 4.00 -0.83 -20.15
CA PRO A 48 2.86 -0.45 -19.34
C PRO A 48 3.09 -0.97 -17.92
N GLU A 49 3.00 -0.09 -16.93
CA GLU A 49 3.41 -0.32 -15.53
C GLU A 49 2.87 -1.65 -14.97
N GLU A 50 1.68 -2.07 -15.39
CA GLU A 50 1.04 -3.35 -15.06
C GLU A 50 1.83 -4.62 -15.44
N LYS A 51 2.80 -4.55 -16.36
CA LYS A 51 3.61 -5.71 -16.77
C LYS A 51 4.79 -5.98 -15.85
N THR A 52 5.18 -5.00 -15.04
CA THR A 52 6.22 -5.17 -14.03
C THR A 52 5.66 -5.88 -12.80
N MET A 53 6.48 -6.62 -12.07
CA MET A 53 6.06 -7.25 -10.82
C MET A 53 5.60 -6.18 -9.81
N GLU A 54 6.32 -5.06 -9.75
CA GLU A 54 6.02 -3.93 -8.89
C GLU A 54 4.65 -3.31 -9.22
N GLY A 55 4.37 -3.08 -10.50
CA GLY A 55 3.06 -2.57 -10.93
C GLY A 55 1.91 -3.56 -10.75
N PHE A 56 2.17 -4.86 -10.92
CA PHE A 56 1.21 -5.91 -10.56
C PHE A 56 0.86 -5.88 -9.06
N CYS A 57 1.88 -5.75 -8.19
CA CYS A 57 1.69 -5.64 -6.74
C CYS A 57 0.96 -4.36 -6.33
N ASP A 58 1.33 -3.22 -6.92
CA ASP A 58 0.66 -1.93 -6.69
C ASP A 58 -0.83 -2.03 -7.04
N ASN A 59 -1.16 -2.62 -8.21
CA ASN A 59 -2.54 -2.84 -8.64
C ASN A 59 -3.32 -3.76 -7.66
N PHE A 60 -2.70 -4.85 -7.21
CA PHE A 60 -3.29 -5.73 -6.18
C PHE A 60 -3.60 -4.96 -4.90
N ILE A 61 -2.63 -4.20 -4.37
CA ILE A 61 -2.77 -3.44 -3.12
C ILE A 61 -3.89 -2.40 -3.26
N ARG A 62 -3.93 -1.64 -4.36
CA ARG A 62 -5.01 -0.65 -4.61
C ARG A 62 -6.36 -1.31 -4.67
N THR A 63 -6.48 -2.40 -5.44
CA THR A 63 -7.73 -3.17 -5.58
C THR A 63 -8.20 -3.67 -4.22
N PHE A 64 -7.30 -4.24 -3.44
CA PHE A 64 -7.58 -4.73 -2.09
C PHE A 64 -8.07 -3.62 -1.15
N LEU A 65 -7.38 -2.47 -1.12
CA LEU A 65 -7.75 -1.34 -0.26
C LEU A 65 -9.09 -0.73 -0.66
N ASP A 66 -9.35 -0.60 -1.96
CA ASP A 66 -10.64 -0.13 -2.46
C ASP A 66 -11.76 -1.10 -2.08
N ALA A 67 -11.52 -2.41 -2.15
CA ALA A 67 -12.47 -3.44 -1.73
C ALA A 67 -12.77 -3.40 -0.22
N VAL A 68 -11.75 -3.26 0.62
CA VAL A 68 -11.93 -3.08 2.08
C VAL A 68 -12.77 -1.83 2.37
N ARG A 69 -12.57 -0.76 1.60
CA ARG A 69 -13.33 0.49 1.76
C ARG A 69 -14.79 0.35 1.32
N SER A 70 -15.05 -0.23 0.14
CA SER A 70 -16.41 -0.37 -0.39
C SER A 70 -17.19 -1.48 0.31
N GLY A 71 -16.50 -2.49 0.84
CA GLY A 71 -17.11 -3.72 1.35
C GLY A 71 -17.60 -4.63 0.21
N GLU A 72 -17.18 -4.37 -1.03
CA GLU A 72 -17.56 -5.16 -2.20
C GLU A 72 -16.56 -6.30 -2.45
N ALA A 73 -17.07 -7.41 -2.96
CA ALA A 73 -16.22 -8.49 -3.44
C ALA A 73 -15.42 -8.05 -4.67
N VAL A 74 -14.20 -8.54 -4.79
CA VAL A 74 -13.31 -8.25 -5.92
C VAL A 74 -12.85 -9.55 -6.57
N PRO A 75 -12.64 -9.55 -7.91
CA PRO A 75 -12.15 -10.73 -8.61
C PRO A 75 -10.66 -10.95 -8.27
N LEU A 76 -10.41 -11.66 -7.16
CA LEU A 76 -9.06 -12.01 -6.69
C LEU A 76 -8.40 -13.10 -7.53
N ASP A 77 -9.17 -13.79 -8.37
CA ASP A 77 -8.71 -14.84 -9.30
C ASP A 77 -7.69 -14.32 -10.33
N HIS A 78 -7.71 -13.02 -10.63
CA HIS A 78 -6.69 -12.38 -11.45
C HIS A 78 -5.33 -12.19 -10.76
N PHE A 79 -5.30 -12.24 -9.43
CA PHE A 79 -4.08 -12.00 -8.64
C PHE A 79 -3.59 -13.25 -7.92
N ILE A 80 -4.50 -14.10 -7.46
CA ILE A 80 -4.25 -15.23 -6.58
C ILE A 80 -4.84 -16.48 -7.22
N ALA A 81 -3.95 -17.39 -7.67
CA ALA A 81 -4.37 -18.67 -8.23
C ALA A 81 -4.78 -19.71 -7.17
N ASN A 82 -4.28 -19.59 -5.94
CA ASN A 82 -4.60 -20.53 -4.86
C ASN A 82 -5.98 -20.23 -4.26
N GLU A 83 -6.93 -21.16 -4.40
CA GLU A 83 -8.32 -21.00 -3.95
C GLU A 83 -8.44 -20.74 -2.44
N ASN A 84 -7.57 -21.35 -1.61
CA ASN A 84 -7.59 -21.16 -0.15
C ASN A 84 -7.19 -19.73 0.23
N LEU A 85 -6.11 -19.22 -0.38
CA LEU A 85 -5.67 -17.84 -0.16
C LEU A 85 -6.70 -16.84 -0.69
N ALA A 86 -7.23 -17.05 -1.90
CA ALA A 86 -8.25 -16.17 -2.47
C ALA A 86 -9.52 -16.12 -1.61
N SER A 87 -9.99 -17.28 -1.12
CA SER A 87 -11.13 -17.37 -0.21
C SER A 87 -10.87 -16.67 1.13
N TYR A 88 -9.67 -16.84 1.70
CA TYR A 88 -9.28 -16.13 2.91
C TYR A 88 -9.27 -14.62 2.71
N GLU A 89 -8.62 -14.12 1.66
CA GLU A 89 -8.53 -12.68 1.40
C GLU A 89 -9.90 -12.06 1.11
N GLN A 90 -10.78 -12.78 0.40
CA GLN A 90 -12.15 -12.33 0.17
C GLN A 90 -12.93 -12.18 1.48
N LYS A 91 -12.78 -13.12 2.42
CA LYS A 91 -13.36 -13.01 3.77
C LYS A 91 -12.70 -11.87 4.57
N ALA A 92 -11.38 -11.74 4.47
CA ALA A 92 -10.60 -10.73 5.18
C ALA A 92 -11.03 -9.31 4.78
N ILE A 93 -11.29 -9.07 3.49
CA ILE A 93 -11.83 -7.80 2.97
C ILE A 93 -13.13 -7.43 3.70
N LEU A 94 -14.09 -8.35 3.73
CA LEU A 94 -15.40 -8.12 4.35
C LEU A 94 -15.30 -7.94 5.86
N ILE A 95 -14.48 -8.75 6.54
CA ILE A 95 -14.24 -8.61 7.99
C ILE A 95 -13.61 -7.25 8.30
N ARG A 96 -12.60 -6.81 7.53
CA ARG A 96 -11.94 -5.51 7.73
C ARG A 96 -12.90 -4.35 7.48
N HIS A 97 -13.74 -4.45 6.46
CA HIS A 97 -14.80 -3.47 6.23
C HIS A 97 -15.75 -3.35 7.43
N GLN A 98 -16.29 -4.48 7.89
CA GLN A 98 -17.26 -4.49 9.00
C GLN A 98 -16.63 -4.11 10.35
N SER A 99 -15.39 -4.53 10.61
CA SER A 99 -14.71 -4.28 11.89
C SER A 99 -14.22 -2.85 12.05
N THR A 100 -13.90 -2.16 10.96
CA THR A 100 -13.46 -0.75 11.02
C THR A 100 -14.61 0.23 11.22
N GLY A 101 -15.87 -0.19 10.99
CA GLY A 101 -17.11 0.49 11.41
C GLY A 101 -17.34 1.94 10.97
N MET A 102 -16.34 2.61 10.40
CA MET A 102 -16.26 4.06 10.19
C MET A 102 -15.37 4.46 8.99
N MET A 103 -14.71 3.53 8.30
CA MET A 103 -13.98 3.84 7.06
C MET A 103 -14.81 4.54 5.97
N PRO A 104 -16.14 4.34 5.85
CA PRO A 104 -16.98 5.11 4.92
C PRO A 104 -17.02 6.63 5.19
N LEU A 105 -16.69 7.07 6.42
CA LEU A 105 -16.65 8.49 6.79
C LEU A 105 -15.32 9.16 6.42
N CYS A 106 -14.28 8.38 6.15
CA CYS A 106 -13.04 8.87 5.57
C CYS A 106 -13.26 9.01 4.06
N LYS A 107 -13.08 10.22 3.52
CA LYS A 107 -13.07 10.41 2.06
C LYS A 107 -12.05 9.44 1.45
N LYS A 108 -12.39 8.82 0.31
CA LYS A 108 -11.41 8.07 -0.48
C LYS A 108 -10.20 9.00 -0.69
N PRO A 109 -8.97 8.59 -0.34
CA PRO A 109 -7.81 9.39 -0.66
C PRO A 109 -7.81 9.57 -2.17
N GLU A 110 -7.52 10.79 -2.63
CA GLU A 110 -7.37 11.03 -4.07
C GLU A 110 -6.28 10.12 -4.65
N GLU A 111 -5.32 9.72 -3.82
CA GLU A 111 -4.23 8.82 -4.18
C GLU A 111 -3.72 8.03 -2.96
N TYR A 112 -3.54 6.71 -3.12
CA TYR A 112 -2.72 5.92 -2.18
C TYR A 112 -1.24 6.11 -2.53
N GLU A 113 -0.42 6.43 -1.54
CA GLU A 113 1.03 6.41 -1.71
C GLU A 113 1.56 5.03 -1.32
N ILE A 114 1.92 4.23 -2.32
CA ILE A 114 2.45 2.87 -2.16
C ILE A 114 3.93 2.92 -2.53
N LYS A 115 4.81 2.55 -1.59
CA LYS A 115 6.25 2.54 -1.80
C LYS A 115 6.81 1.15 -1.55
N LEU A 116 7.57 0.63 -2.50
CA LEU A 116 8.35 -0.59 -2.30
C LEU A 116 9.57 -0.28 -1.43
N GLU A 117 9.60 -0.85 -0.23
CA GLU A 117 10.67 -0.66 0.75
C GLU A 117 11.71 -1.79 0.69
N GLU A 118 11.26 -3.02 0.39
CA GLU A 118 12.15 -4.18 0.32
C GLU A 118 11.71 -5.15 -0.77
N LYS A 119 12.69 -5.72 -1.48
CA LYS A 119 12.52 -6.81 -2.44
C LYS A 119 13.62 -7.84 -2.22
N LYS A 120 13.26 -9.09 -1.98
CA LYS A 120 14.19 -10.21 -1.76
C LYS A 120 13.72 -11.45 -2.51
N ILE A 121 14.65 -12.22 -3.05
CA ILE A 121 14.36 -13.57 -3.57
C ILE A 121 14.47 -14.54 -2.38
N ILE A 122 13.45 -15.37 -2.18
CA ILE A 122 13.37 -16.29 -1.03
C ILE A 122 13.44 -17.78 -1.40
N SER A 123 13.32 -18.12 -2.68
CA SER A 123 13.36 -19.50 -3.17
C SER A 123 14.07 -19.59 -4.52
N GLU A 124 14.60 -20.77 -4.84
CA GLU A 124 15.20 -21.09 -6.15
C GLU A 124 14.16 -21.04 -7.29
N ASN A 125 12.87 -21.21 -6.96
CA ASN A 125 11.76 -21.11 -7.91
C ASN A 125 11.31 -19.65 -8.17
N GLU A 126 12.23 -18.69 -8.04
CA GLU A 126 12.00 -17.26 -8.31
C GLU A 126 10.79 -16.69 -7.57
N VAL A 127 10.62 -17.08 -6.30
CA VAL A 127 9.65 -16.45 -5.41
C VAL A 127 10.28 -15.20 -4.78
N TYR A 128 9.59 -14.08 -4.95
CA TYR A 128 9.96 -12.78 -4.44
C TYR A 128 9.14 -12.43 -3.20
N PHE A 129 9.83 -12.05 -2.14
CA PHE A 129 9.27 -11.33 -1.01
C PHE A 129 9.33 -9.83 -1.28
N LEU A 130 8.20 -9.16 -1.09
CA LEU A 130 8.09 -7.71 -1.20
C LEU A 130 7.48 -7.13 0.07
N TYR A 131 8.05 -6.02 0.53
CA TYR A 131 7.51 -5.19 1.60
C TYR A 131 7.18 -3.81 1.04
N PHE A 132 5.91 -3.42 1.18
CA PHE A 132 5.40 -2.11 0.80
C PHE A 132 5.02 -1.32 2.04
N SER A 133 5.36 -0.04 2.05
CA SER A 133 4.73 0.95 2.93
C SER A 133 3.57 1.59 2.17
N VAL A 134 2.39 1.62 2.80
CA VAL A 134 1.17 2.18 2.20
C VAL A 134 0.68 3.30 3.10
N ASP A 135 0.72 4.53 2.62
CA ASP A 135 0.00 5.63 3.26
C ASP A 135 -1.45 5.62 2.78
N ALA A 136 -2.34 5.22 3.67
CA ALA A 136 -3.77 5.28 3.46
C ALA A 136 -4.42 6.02 4.64
N TYR A 137 -5.17 7.07 4.33
CA TYR A 137 -5.94 7.85 5.32
C TYR A 137 -5.10 8.50 6.43
N GLY A 138 -3.84 8.86 6.14
CA GLY A 138 -2.93 9.47 7.12
C GLY A 138 -2.37 8.46 8.13
N SER A 139 -2.44 7.17 7.80
CA SER A 139 -1.77 6.09 8.52
C SER A 139 -0.93 5.29 7.55
N VAL A 140 0.34 5.07 7.92
CA VAL A 140 1.23 4.21 7.16
C VAL A 140 1.08 2.78 7.67
N ALA A 141 0.59 1.89 6.80
CA ALA A 141 0.42 0.48 7.09
C ALA A 141 1.41 -0.36 6.26
N PRO A 142 2.08 -1.36 6.86
CA PRO A 142 2.93 -2.27 6.13
C PRO A 142 2.09 -3.32 5.39
N VAL A 143 2.47 -3.64 4.16
CA VAL A 143 1.93 -4.77 3.38
C VAL A 143 3.08 -5.66 2.93
N PHE A 144 2.91 -6.96 3.12
CA PHE A 144 3.90 -7.97 2.74
C PHE A 144 3.28 -8.93 1.73
N LEU A 145 4.01 -9.19 0.64
CA LEU A 145 3.57 -10.07 -0.43
C LEU A 145 4.65 -11.11 -0.74
N LEU A 146 4.21 -12.33 -1.03
CA LEU A 146 5.00 -13.28 -1.81
C LEU A 146 4.44 -13.37 -3.21
N VAL A 147 5.33 -13.25 -4.18
CA VAL A 147 4.97 -13.18 -5.60
C VAL A 147 5.89 -14.10 -6.38
N LYS A 148 5.34 -14.80 -7.36
CA LYS A 148 6.11 -15.63 -8.29
C LYS A 148 5.73 -15.29 -9.72
N GLU A 149 6.65 -15.55 -10.64
CA GLU A 149 6.33 -15.54 -12.06
C GLU A 149 5.43 -16.75 -12.38
N GLU A 150 4.37 -16.51 -13.14
CA GLU A 150 3.46 -17.51 -13.68
C GLU A 150 3.48 -17.45 -15.21
N LYS A 151 2.91 -18.48 -15.85
CA LYS A 151 2.96 -18.64 -17.32
C LYS A 151 2.49 -17.39 -18.09
N ASP A 152 1.52 -16.67 -17.54
CA ASP A 152 0.87 -15.53 -18.18
C ASP A 152 1.11 -14.19 -17.43
N GLY A 153 2.08 -14.14 -16.49
CA GLY A 153 2.41 -12.92 -15.74
C GLY A 153 2.95 -13.17 -14.34
N TRP A 154 2.38 -12.48 -13.35
CA TRP A 154 2.76 -12.59 -11.94
C TRP A 154 1.58 -13.13 -11.12
N GLY A 155 1.87 -13.84 -10.03
CA GLY A 155 0.86 -14.36 -9.10
C GLY A 155 1.24 -14.16 -7.65
N ILE A 156 0.28 -13.72 -6.83
CA ILE A 156 0.41 -13.63 -5.37
C ILE A 156 0.26 -15.04 -4.77
N VAL A 157 1.26 -15.47 -3.99
CA VAL A 157 1.26 -16.78 -3.32
C VAL A 157 1.08 -16.70 -1.81
N ASP A 158 1.32 -15.53 -1.21
CA ASP A 158 0.93 -15.21 0.17
C ASP A 158 0.80 -13.70 0.32
N CYS A 159 -0.09 -13.26 1.22
CA CYS A 159 -0.36 -11.86 1.51
C CYS A 159 -0.52 -11.66 3.02
N CYS A 160 0.04 -10.56 3.52
CA CYS A 160 -0.36 -10.02 4.81
C CYS A 160 -0.39 -8.50 4.75
N ALA A 161 -1.59 -7.98 4.90
CA ALA A 161 -1.86 -6.56 4.87
C ALA A 161 -2.19 -6.08 6.28
N CYS A 162 -1.40 -5.12 6.77
CA CYS A 162 -1.52 -4.51 8.10
C CYS A 162 -1.24 -5.48 9.27
N PRO A 163 -0.07 -6.12 9.39
CA PRO A 163 0.26 -6.93 10.55
C PRO A 163 0.37 -6.11 11.83
N GLY A 164 -0.38 -6.52 12.84
CA GLY A 164 -0.38 -5.95 14.18
C GLY A 164 -1.14 -6.86 15.15
N PRO A 165 -0.87 -6.82 16.46
CA PRO A 165 -1.45 -7.77 17.43
C PRO A 165 -2.99 -7.85 17.39
N ASP A 166 -3.64 -6.74 17.06
CA ASP A 166 -5.10 -6.62 17.02
C ASP A 166 -5.69 -6.84 15.61
N THR A 167 -4.89 -7.34 14.67
CA THR A 167 -5.30 -7.50 13.26
C THR A 167 -5.82 -8.89 12.98
N LEU A 168 -6.68 -9.01 11.96
CA LEU A 168 -7.21 -10.30 11.53
C LEU A 168 -6.05 -11.27 11.25
N ASP A 169 -5.08 -10.83 10.47
CA ASP A 169 -3.92 -11.64 10.06
C ASP A 169 -3.14 -12.17 11.26
N TYR A 170 -2.92 -11.35 12.29
CA TYR A 170 -2.25 -11.81 13.51
C TYR A 170 -3.10 -12.83 14.29
N SER A 171 -4.41 -12.60 14.37
CA SER A 171 -5.31 -13.48 15.11
C SER A 171 -5.55 -14.83 14.43
N THR A 172 -5.56 -14.85 13.09
CA THR A 172 -5.81 -16.05 12.29
C THR A 172 -4.50 -16.79 12.04
N MET A 173 -3.51 -16.09 11.46
CA MET A 173 -2.24 -16.64 11.01
C MET A 173 -1.14 -16.63 12.08
N GLY A 174 -1.35 -15.97 13.22
CA GLY A 174 -0.41 -15.90 14.34
C GLY A 174 0.59 -14.75 14.25
N ASN A 175 1.56 -14.73 15.17
CA ASN A 175 2.56 -13.68 15.26
C ASN A 175 3.54 -13.69 14.07
N ARG A 176 3.23 -12.92 13.02
CA ARG A 176 4.07 -12.75 11.82
C ARG A 176 5.43 -12.06 12.03
N ARG A 177 5.80 -11.63 13.25
CA ARG A 177 7.23 -11.33 13.53
C ARG A 177 8.10 -12.60 13.52
N GLU A 178 7.50 -13.78 13.68
CA GLU A 178 8.16 -15.08 13.67
C GLU A 178 7.82 -15.90 12.42
N THR A 179 6.62 -15.76 11.85
CA THR A 179 6.29 -16.20 10.48
C THR A 179 6.87 -15.23 9.47
N ARG A 180 8.16 -15.38 9.18
CA ARG A 180 8.73 -14.92 7.91
C ARG A 180 7.82 -15.47 6.81
N MET A 181 7.35 -14.62 5.90
CA MET A 181 6.72 -15.09 4.67
C MET A 181 7.83 -15.77 3.85
N ASP A 182 8.16 -17.00 4.20
CA ASP A 182 9.25 -17.77 3.59
C ASP A 182 8.77 -19.14 3.09
N ASN A 183 7.52 -19.50 3.37
CA ASN A 183 6.87 -20.68 2.85
C ASN A 183 5.80 -20.32 1.80
N PRO A 184 6.14 -20.31 0.50
CA PRO A 184 5.18 -20.04 -0.57
C PRO A 184 4.08 -21.10 -0.72
N ASP A 185 4.27 -22.28 -0.13
CA ASP A 185 3.34 -23.41 -0.25
C ASP A 185 2.43 -23.56 0.98
N ILE A 186 2.46 -22.64 1.93
CA ILE A 186 1.70 -22.74 3.19
C ILE A 186 0.19 -22.89 2.96
N TRP A 187 -0.34 -22.29 1.89
CA TRP A 187 -1.75 -22.38 1.52
C TRP A 187 -2.16 -23.72 0.89
N ASN A 188 -1.22 -24.66 0.71
CA ASN A 188 -1.47 -26.04 0.31
C ASN A 188 -1.46 -27.00 1.51
N ASP A 189 -1.09 -26.55 2.72
CA ASP A 189 -1.16 -27.34 3.94
C ASP A 189 -2.62 -27.36 4.44
N GLU A 190 -3.33 -28.48 4.18
CA GLU A 190 -4.75 -28.63 4.51
C GLU A 190 -5.05 -28.46 6.01
N GLU A 191 -4.15 -28.93 6.89
CA GLU A 191 -4.35 -28.86 8.33
C GLU A 191 -4.19 -27.41 8.83
N TRP A 192 -3.16 -26.71 8.32
CA TRP A 192 -2.98 -25.30 8.59
C TRP A 192 -4.13 -24.46 8.04
N VAL A 193 -4.51 -24.66 6.78
CA VAL A 193 -5.64 -23.95 6.14
C VAL A 193 -6.94 -24.17 6.89
N ALA A 194 -7.23 -25.41 7.34
CA ALA A 194 -8.42 -25.69 8.15
C ALA A 194 -8.44 -24.88 9.46
N SER A 195 -7.28 -24.74 10.13
CA SER A 195 -7.13 -23.92 11.34
C SER A 195 -7.37 -22.42 11.06
N ILE A 196 -6.84 -21.89 9.95
CA ILE A 196 -7.09 -20.51 9.52
C ILE A 196 -8.57 -20.28 9.20
N ASN A 197 -9.19 -21.22 8.46
CA ASN A 197 -10.59 -21.14 8.08
C ASN A 197 -11.50 -21.13 9.31
N GLN A 198 -11.26 -22.00 10.29
CA GLN A 198 -12.03 -22.04 11.53
C GLN A 198 -12.00 -20.69 12.26
N LYS A 199 -10.81 -20.10 12.45
CA LYS A 199 -10.67 -18.79 13.10
C LYS A 199 -11.32 -17.68 12.29
N THR A 200 -11.18 -17.73 10.96
CA THR A 200 -11.78 -16.74 10.06
C THR A 200 -13.31 -16.78 10.14
N GLU A 201 -13.91 -17.98 10.22
CA GLU A 201 -15.36 -18.14 10.41
C GLU A 201 -15.86 -17.58 11.75
N GLU A 202 -15.08 -17.70 12.83
CA GLU A 202 -15.40 -17.07 14.11
C GLU A 202 -15.47 -15.54 13.97
N TYR A 203 -14.57 -14.94 13.18
CA TYR A 203 -14.60 -13.52 12.87
C TYR A 203 -15.78 -13.15 11.97
N CYS A 204 -16.09 -13.95 10.94
CA CYS A 204 -17.30 -13.74 10.13
C CYS A 204 -18.55 -13.69 11.01
N LYS A 205 -18.70 -14.62 11.96
CA LYS A 205 -19.81 -14.64 12.92
C LYS A 205 -19.80 -13.40 13.83
N LYS A 206 -18.64 -13.04 14.38
CA LYS A 206 -18.47 -11.87 15.27
C LYS A 206 -18.87 -10.56 14.60
N TYR A 207 -18.48 -10.38 13.34
CA TYR A 207 -18.72 -9.16 12.57
C TYR A 207 -19.93 -9.24 11.64
N LYS A 208 -20.71 -10.32 11.70
CA LYS A 208 -21.92 -10.55 10.87
C LYS A 208 -21.64 -10.43 9.37
N VAL A 209 -20.51 -10.97 8.93
CA VAL A 209 -20.18 -11.10 7.51
C VAL A 209 -20.95 -12.31 6.97
N GLU A 210 -21.82 -12.07 6.00
CA GLU A 210 -22.49 -13.10 5.22
C GLU A 210 -21.67 -13.32 3.94
N LEU A 211 -21.35 -14.58 3.63
CA LEU A 211 -20.72 -14.96 2.37
C LEU A 211 -21.85 -15.44 1.46
N GLU A 212 -22.10 -14.72 0.37
CA GLU A 212 -23.05 -15.13 -0.67
C GLU A 212 -22.56 -16.37 -1.44
#